data_AF-A0A849E0G5-F1
#
_entry.id   AF-A0A849E0G5-F1
#
_cell.length_a   1.000
_cell.length_b   1.000
_cell.length_c   1.000
_cell.angle_alpha   90.00
_cell.angle_beta   90.00
_cell.angle_gamma   90.00
#
_symmetry.space_group_name_H-M   'P 1'
#
loop_
_entity.id
_entity.type
_entity.pdbx_description
1 polymer ?
#
loop_
_entity_poly.entity_id
_entity_poly.type
_entity_poly.pdbx_seq_one_letter_code
_entity_poly.pdbx_strand_id
1 'polypeptide(L)'
;MTKDPLDNIRIAINDLDRELLKLLADRRDLVRQVAEVKTKHGIALRDKTRENQLLSKLIRLGREEQLDSHYILDIFHRVIDDSLQVQQAYLQERVTDVDFGDIKVAHLGDEGSYSYLASEKHFATSANTILHLSCDDFAETMATVVDG
;
A
#
# COMPACT_ATOMS: atom_id res chain seq x y z
N MET A 1 -44.95 -7.07 -16.50
CA MET A 1 -43.55 -7.50 -16.62
C MET A 1 -43.11 -7.95 -15.24
N THR A 2 -43.07 -9.26 -15.01
CA THR A 2 -42.62 -9.85 -13.74
C THR A 2 -41.11 -9.60 -13.63
N LYS A 3 -40.72 -8.77 -12.66
CA LYS A 3 -39.32 -8.44 -12.35
C LYS A 3 -38.58 -9.76 -12.10
N ASP A 4 -37.48 -10.00 -12.81
CA ASP A 4 -36.67 -11.21 -12.67
C ASP A 4 -36.23 -11.32 -11.19
N PRO A 5 -36.50 -12.43 -10.48
CA PRO A 5 -36.03 -12.64 -9.12
C PRO A 5 -34.52 -12.37 -8.94
N LEU A 6 -33.73 -12.56 -10.00
CA LEU A 6 -32.31 -12.25 -10.04
C LEU A 6 -32.00 -10.76 -9.89
N ASP A 7 -32.86 -9.88 -10.42
CA ASP A 7 -32.64 -8.43 -10.38
C ASP A 7 -32.69 -7.90 -8.95
N ASN A 8 -33.61 -8.41 -8.12
CA ASN A 8 -33.70 -7.98 -6.73
C ASN A 8 -32.46 -8.40 -5.92
N ILE A 9 -31.91 -9.60 -6.19
CA ILE A 9 -30.68 -10.07 -5.56
C ILE A 9 -29.49 -9.19 -5.96
N ARG A 10 -29.37 -8.85 -7.25
CA ARG A 10 -28.31 -7.96 -7.75
C ARG A 10 -28.40 -6.56 -7.15
N ILE A 11 -29.61 -6.02 -6.96
CA ILE A 11 -29.78 -4.73 -6.28
C ILE A 11 -29.25 -4.82 -4.85
N ALA A 12 -29.61 -5.86 -4.09
CA ALA A 12 -29.11 -6.05 -2.73
C ALA A 12 -27.57 -6.19 -2.67
N ILE A 13 -26.97 -6.89 -3.63
CA ILE A 13 -25.50 -6.98 -3.75
C ILE A 13 -24.89 -5.59 -4.01
N ASN A 14 -25.44 -4.84 -4.96
CA ASN A 14 -24.94 -3.50 -5.28
C ASN A 14 -25.03 -2.54 -4.08
N ASP A 15 -26.06 -2.68 -3.25
CA ASP A 15 -26.22 -1.87 -2.03
C ASP A 15 -25.16 -2.25 -0.99
N LEU A 16 -24.90 -3.55 -0.78
CA LEU A 16 -23.79 -4.03 0.05
C LEU A 16 -22.43 -3.54 -0.46
N ASP A 17 -22.21 -3.55 -1.77
CA ASP A 17 -20.96 -3.06 -2.38
C ASP A 17 -20.75 -1.56 -2.11
N ARG A 18 -21.82 -0.76 -2.13
CA ARG A 18 -21.76 0.67 -1.76
C ARG A 18 -21.39 0.84 -0.28
N GLU A 19 -21.96 0.02 0.60
CA GLU A 19 -21.61 0.05 2.02
C GLU A 19 -20.15 -0.34 2.24
N LEU A 20 -19.65 -1.38 1.56
CA LEU A 20 -18.24 -1.78 1.60
C LEU A 20 -17.31 -0.64 1.16
N LEU A 21 -17.63 0.05 0.06
CA LEU A 21 -16.85 1.19 -0.41
C LEU A 21 -16.82 2.32 0.62
N LYS A 22 -17.95 2.60 1.27
CA LYS A 22 -18.03 3.61 2.33
C LYS A 22 -17.17 3.21 3.54
N LEU A 23 -17.26 1.96 3.99
CA LEU A 23 -16.45 1.46 5.10
C LEU A 23 -14.95 1.52 4.82
N LEU A 24 -14.54 1.22 3.58
CA LEU A 24 -13.15 1.32 3.15
C LEU A 24 -12.67 2.78 3.13
N ALA A 25 -13.52 3.71 2.67
CA ALA A 25 -13.22 5.15 2.70
C ALA A 25 -13.07 5.67 4.14
N ASP A 26 -14.02 5.36 5.02
CA ASP A 26 -13.96 5.76 6.44
C ASP A 26 -12.71 5.18 7.11
N ARG A 27 -12.36 3.93 6.81
CA ARG A 27 -11.13 3.30 7.29
C ARG A 27 -9.88 4.03 6.79
N ARG A 28 -9.86 4.51 5.54
CA ARG A 28 -8.74 5.27 4.98
C ARG A 28 -8.53 6.60 5.70
N ASP A 29 -9.60 7.27 6.12
CA ASP A 29 -9.50 8.49 6.92
C ASP A 29 -8.93 8.23 8.32
N LEU A 30 -9.28 7.11 8.95
CA LEU A 30 -8.65 6.67 10.20
C LEU A 30 -7.16 6.37 10.00
N VAL A 31 -6.79 5.75 8.89
CA VAL A 31 -5.37 5.47 8.56
C VAL A 31 -4.57 6.76 8.40
N ARG A 32 -5.14 7.82 7.80
CA ARG A 32 -4.48 9.14 7.73
C ARG A 32 -4.19 9.72 9.11
N GLN A 33 -5.15 9.62 10.03
CA GLN A 33 -4.93 10.04 11.42
C GLN A 33 -3.84 9.21 12.11
N VAL A 34 -3.79 7.89 11.85
CA VAL A 34 -2.69 7.04 12.31
C VAL A 34 -1.34 7.48 11.73
N ALA A 35 -1.29 7.84 10.44
CA ALA A 35 -0.10 8.35 9.78
C ALA A 35 0.42 9.61 10.49
N GLU A 36 -0.47 10.57 10.78
CA GLU A 36 -0.13 11.79 11.50
C GLU A 36 0.47 11.49 12.88
N VAL A 37 -0.18 10.62 13.67
CA VAL A 37 0.30 10.25 15.00
C VAL A 37 1.66 9.56 14.93
N LYS A 38 1.83 8.57 14.04
CA LYS A 38 3.11 7.87 13.90
C LYS A 38 4.23 8.80 13.47
N THR A 39 3.96 9.69 12.52
CA THR A 39 4.93 10.68 12.03
C THR A 39 5.37 11.62 13.14
N LYS A 40 4.42 12.18 13.92
CA LYS A 40 4.72 13.08 15.04
C LYS A 40 5.59 12.43 16.13
N HIS A 41 5.47 11.12 16.33
CA HIS A 41 6.18 10.39 17.38
C HIS A 41 7.39 9.59 16.85
N GLY A 42 7.73 9.71 15.56
CA GLY A 42 8.84 8.97 14.96
C GLY A 42 8.65 7.45 14.95
N ILE A 43 7.40 6.97 14.97
CA ILE A 43 7.07 5.54 14.98
C ILE A 43 7.13 5.01 13.56
N ALA A 44 7.73 3.83 13.37
CA ALA A 44 7.76 3.14 12.08
C ALA A 44 6.35 2.93 11.51
N LEU A 45 6.19 3.19 10.20
CA LEU A 45 4.89 3.00 9.54
C LEU A 45 4.48 1.54 9.49
N ARG A 46 5.43 0.63 9.29
CA ARG A 46 5.16 -0.81 9.20
C ARG A 46 5.36 -1.50 10.55
N ASP A 47 4.32 -2.18 11.00
CA ASP A 47 4.33 -2.95 12.25
C ASP A 47 3.78 -4.35 11.95
N LYS A 48 4.70 -5.25 11.58
CA LYS A 48 4.37 -6.63 11.21
C LYS A 48 3.69 -7.39 12.36
N THR A 49 4.06 -7.10 13.60
CA THR A 49 3.46 -7.75 14.77
C THR A 49 1.99 -7.36 14.90
N ARG A 50 1.69 -6.07 14.78
CA ARG A 50 0.32 -5.55 14.81
C ARG A 50 -0.53 -6.00 13.62
N GLU A 51 0.08 -6.09 12.43
CA GLU A 51 -0.55 -6.63 11.20
C GLU A 51 -0.95 -8.10 11.38
N ASN A 52 -0.03 -8.94 11.87
CA ASN A 52 -0.31 -10.35 12.12
C ASN A 52 -1.39 -10.57 13.19
N GLN A 53 -1.40 -9.75 14.24
CA GLN A 53 -2.45 -9.76 15.26
C GLN A 53 -3.82 -9.37 14.68
N LEU A 54 -3.86 -8.38 13.78
CA LEU A 54 -5.08 -7.97 13.09
C LEU A 54 -5.64 -9.13 12.25
N LEU A 55 -4.80 -9.73 11.40
CA LEU A 55 -5.21 -10.82 10.52
C LEU A 55 -5.70 -12.03 11.33
N SER A 56 -4.99 -12.41 12.40
CA SER A 56 -5.41 -13.51 13.28
C SER A 56 -6.79 -13.26 13.91
N LYS A 57 -7.05 -12.01 14.34
CA LYS A 57 -8.36 -11.62 14.87
C LYS A 57 -9.45 -11.69 13.80
N LEU A 58 -9.17 -11.21 12.59
CA LEU A 58 -10.13 -11.18 11.49
C LEU A 58 -10.47 -12.58 10.98
N ILE A 59 -9.50 -13.49 10.93
CA ILE A 59 -9.75 -14.90 10.60
C ILE A 59 -10.74 -15.51 11.60
N ARG A 60 -10.55 -15.26 12.90
CA ARG A 60 -11.48 -15.76 13.93
C ARG A 60 -12.89 -15.21 13.74
N LEU A 61 -13.03 -13.90 13.56
CA LEU A 61 -14.33 -13.26 13.37
C LEU A 61 -15.00 -13.71 12.07
N GLY A 62 -14.28 -13.79 10.96
CA GLY A 62 -14.88 -14.21 9.70
C GLY A 62 -15.29 -15.68 9.68
N ARG A 63 -14.65 -16.56 10.48
CA ARG A 63 -15.13 -17.93 10.69
C ARG A 63 -16.50 -17.97 11.38
N GLU A 64 -16.78 -17.03 12.30
CA GLU A 64 -18.11 -16.91 12.93
C GLU A 64 -19.18 -16.54 11.89
N GLU A 65 -18.79 -15.79 10.86
CA GLU A 65 -19.61 -15.40 9.70
C GLU A 65 -19.57 -16.42 8.54
N GLN A 66 -19.02 -17.63 8.76
CA GLN A 66 -18.89 -18.69 7.75
C GLN A 66 -18.05 -18.32 6.52
N LEU A 67 -17.13 -17.35 6.66
CA LEU A 67 -16.17 -16.99 5.63
C LEU A 67 -14.91 -17.86 5.70
N ASP A 68 -14.40 -18.22 4.53
CA ASP A 68 -13.15 -18.97 4.42
C ASP A 68 -11.94 -18.13 4.87
N SER A 69 -10.97 -18.78 5.52
CA SER A 69 -9.81 -18.09 6.09
C SER A 69 -8.87 -17.54 5.03
N HIS A 70 -8.73 -18.21 3.88
CA HIS A 70 -7.91 -17.74 2.78
C HIS A 70 -8.55 -16.50 2.13
N TYR A 71 -9.87 -16.52 1.92
CA TYR A 71 -10.62 -15.37 1.41
C TYR A 71 -10.45 -14.11 2.27
N ILE A 72 -10.54 -14.26 3.60
CA ILE A 72 -10.32 -13.14 4.54
C ILE A 72 -8.88 -12.61 4.43
N LEU A 73 -7.89 -13.51 4.38
CA LEU A 73 -6.49 -13.12 4.26
C LEU A 73 -6.24 -12.30 3.00
N ASP A 74 -6.73 -12.75 1.85
CA ASP A 74 -6.50 -12.08 0.56
C ASP A 74 -7.05 -10.65 0.57
N ILE A 75 -8.29 -10.48 1.05
CA ILE A 75 -8.92 -9.15 1.16
C ILE A 75 -8.14 -8.27 2.12
N PHE A 76 -7.85 -8.76 3.32
CA PHE A 76 -7.28 -7.91 4.36
C PHE A 76 -5.79 -7.63 4.18
N HIS A 77 -5.04 -8.48 3.47
CA HIS A 77 -3.72 -8.12 2.97
C HIS A 77 -3.82 -6.91 2.04
N ARG A 78 -4.74 -6.92 1.07
CA ARG A 78 -4.91 -5.77 0.17
C ARG A 78 -5.33 -4.50 0.90
N VAL A 79 -6.20 -4.61 1.90
CA VAL A 79 -6.64 -3.49 2.75
C VAL A 79 -5.48 -2.95 3.61
N ILE A 80 -4.60 -3.81 4.13
CA ILE A 80 -3.40 -3.39 4.86
C ILE A 80 -2.42 -2.69 3.92
N ASP A 81 -2.21 -3.22 2.71
CA ASP A 81 -1.33 -2.61 1.72
C ASP A 81 -1.79 -1.20 1.32
N ASP A 82 -3.09 -1.01 1.07
CA ASP A 82 -3.67 0.33 0.84
C ASP A 82 -3.39 1.26 2.03
N SER A 83 -3.48 0.74 3.25
CA SER A 83 -3.19 1.53 4.46
C SER A 83 -1.75 2.01 4.52
N LEU A 84 -0.79 1.17 4.10
CA LEU A 84 0.62 1.52 4.06
C LEU A 84 0.88 2.57 2.98
N GLN A 85 0.28 2.41 1.79
CA GLN A 85 0.37 3.38 0.70
C GLN A 85 -0.16 4.76 1.12
N VAL A 86 -1.28 4.81 1.84
CA VAL A 86 -1.86 6.07 2.35
C VAL A 86 -0.94 6.73 3.38
N GLN A 87 -0.34 5.95 4.28
CA GLN A 87 0.63 6.47 5.25
C GLN A 87 1.90 7.01 4.56
N GLN A 88 2.38 6.34 3.51
CA GLN A 88 3.53 6.79 2.72
C GLN A 88 3.24 8.08 1.95
N ALA A 89 2.08 8.17 1.30
CA ALA A 89 1.65 9.38 0.60
C ALA A 89 1.56 10.58 1.57
N TYR A 90 1.02 10.36 2.78
CA TYR A 90 0.98 11.39 3.82
C TYR A 90 2.38 11.91 4.21
N LEU A 91 3.39 11.04 4.24
CA LEU A 91 4.78 11.48 4.47
C LEU A 91 5.30 12.29 3.29
N GLN A 92 5.13 11.80 2.07
CA GLN A 92 5.62 12.46 0.85
C GLN A 92 5.06 13.89 0.72
N GLU A 93 3.77 14.09 0.95
CA GLU A 93 3.11 15.41 0.92
C GLU A 93 3.67 16.41 1.94
N ARG A 94 4.34 15.94 3.00
CA ARG A 94 4.94 16.79 4.04
C ARG A 94 6.44 16.97 3.88
N VAL A 95 7.03 16.18 3.00
CA VAL A 95 8.44 16.16 2.64
C VAL A 95 8.68 17.05 1.39
N THR A 96 7.64 17.43 0.66
CA THR A 96 7.69 18.29 -0.54
C THR A 96 8.15 19.75 -0.33
N ASP A 97 8.41 20.18 0.91
CA ASP A 97 9.04 21.49 1.21
C ASP A 97 10.55 21.38 1.50
N VAL A 98 11.13 20.19 1.33
CA VAL A 98 12.58 20.02 1.39
C VAL A 98 13.05 19.66 -0.02
N ASP A 99 13.85 20.55 -0.62
CA ASP A 99 14.60 20.24 -1.83
C ASP A 99 15.61 19.14 -1.49
N PHE A 100 15.27 17.88 -1.80
CA PHE A 100 16.19 16.74 -1.66
C PHE A 100 17.20 16.66 -2.82
N GLY A 101 17.13 17.56 -3.81
CA GLY A 101 17.86 17.41 -5.06
C GLY A 101 17.40 16.18 -5.86
N ASP A 102 18.24 15.76 -6.81
CA ASP A 102 17.98 14.60 -7.66
C ASP A 102 17.88 13.30 -6.83
N ILE A 103 16.85 12.50 -7.06
CA ILE A 103 16.68 11.18 -6.43
C ILE A 103 17.64 10.22 -7.13
N LYS A 104 18.62 9.67 -6.40
CA LYS A 104 19.53 8.64 -6.94
C LYS A 104 18.99 7.25 -6.63
N VAL A 105 18.88 6.40 -7.64
CA VAL A 105 18.39 5.02 -7.49
C VAL A 105 19.40 4.05 -8.08
N ALA A 106 20.03 3.24 -7.22
CA ALA A 106 20.86 2.12 -7.66
C ALA A 106 19.99 0.89 -7.94
N HIS A 107 20.22 0.23 -9.08
CA HIS A 107 19.49 -0.96 -9.46
C HIS A 107 20.39 -1.98 -10.17
N LEU A 108 20.09 -3.26 -9.94
CA LEU A 108 20.79 -4.36 -10.60
C LEU A 108 20.29 -4.52 -12.05
N GLY A 109 21.23 -4.44 -13.00
CA GLY A 109 21.00 -4.56 -14.43
C GLY A 109 20.75 -3.22 -15.14
N ASP A 110 20.77 -3.25 -16.48
CA ASP A 110 20.67 -2.07 -17.34
C ASP A 110 19.28 -1.42 -17.39
N GLU A 111 19.19 -0.32 -18.15
CA GLU A 111 17.94 0.31 -18.54
C GLU A 111 16.99 -0.71 -19.19
N GLY A 112 15.74 -0.73 -18.75
CA GLY A 112 14.72 -1.69 -19.19
C GLY A 112 14.74 -3.04 -18.46
N SER A 113 15.70 -3.26 -17.55
CA SER A 113 15.66 -4.41 -16.62
C SER A 113 14.43 -4.35 -15.71
N TYR A 114 14.08 -5.47 -15.09
CA TYR A 114 12.97 -5.52 -14.12
C TYR A 114 13.17 -4.49 -12.99
N SER A 115 14.38 -4.38 -12.47
CA SER A 115 14.73 -3.47 -11.38
C SER A 115 14.59 -1.99 -11.80
N TYR A 116 14.99 -1.66 -13.03
CA TYR A 116 14.81 -0.33 -13.63
C TYR A 116 13.32 0.02 -13.81
N LEU A 117 12.52 -0.89 -14.38
CA LEU A 117 11.09 -0.63 -14.55
C LEU A 117 10.35 -0.55 -13.21
N ALA A 118 10.82 -1.31 -12.21
CA ALA A 118 10.29 -1.24 -10.86
C ALA A 118 10.61 0.10 -10.18
N SER A 119 11.83 0.64 -10.36
CA SER A 119 12.20 1.96 -9.83
C SER A 119 11.41 3.07 -10.51
N GLU A 120 11.31 3.06 -11.85
CA GLU A 120 10.48 3.99 -12.63
C GLU A 120 9.03 4.01 -12.11
N LYS A 121 8.43 2.81 -11.94
CA LYS A 121 7.07 2.71 -11.42
C LYS A 121 6.94 3.21 -9.97
N HIS A 122 7.96 2.96 -9.13
CA HIS A 122 7.93 3.35 -7.73
C HIS A 122 7.99 4.87 -7.55
N PHE A 123 8.78 5.56 -8.39
CA PHE A 123 8.99 7.00 -8.31
C PHE A 123 8.18 7.80 -9.33
N ALA A 124 7.26 7.16 -10.07
CA ALA A 124 6.42 7.79 -11.10
C ALA A 124 5.61 9.01 -10.62
N THR A 125 5.36 9.13 -9.31
CA THR A 125 4.62 10.25 -8.70
C THR A 125 5.52 11.29 -8.04
N SER A 126 6.85 11.16 -8.16
CA SER A 126 7.80 12.11 -7.60
C SER A 126 7.91 13.36 -8.46
N ALA A 127 8.09 14.53 -7.81
CA ALA A 127 8.33 15.80 -8.50
C ALA A 127 9.82 16.04 -8.85
N ASN A 128 10.72 15.18 -8.37
CA ASN A 128 12.17 15.33 -8.53
C ASN A 128 12.70 14.52 -9.71
N THR A 129 13.81 14.97 -10.31
CA THR A 129 14.54 14.21 -11.32
C THR A 129 15.12 12.94 -10.72
N ILE A 130 14.96 11.81 -11.42
CA ILE A 130 15.48 10.51 -11.00
C ILE A 130 16.79 10.24 -11.77
N LEU A 131 17.87 10.03 -11.04
CA LEU A 131 19.16 9.58 -11.56
C LEU A 131 19.28 8.06 -11.33
N HIS A 132 19.20 7.29 -12.40
CA HIS A 132 19.37 5.84 -12.35
C HIS A 132 20.86 5.48 -12.38
N LEU A 133 21.27 4.60 -11.48
CA LEU A 133 22.61 4.04 -11.36
C LEU A 133 22.51 2.53 -11.61
N SER A 134 22.76 2.11 -12.84
CA SER A 134 22.83 0.70 -13.21
C SER A 134 24.07 0.06 -12.59
N CYS A 135 23.90 -1.10 -11.97
CA CYS A 135 24.98 -1.91 -11.40
C CYS A 135 24.99 -3.29 -12.04
N ASP A 136 26.18 -3.84 -12.25
CA ASP A 136 26.38 -5.16 -12.85
C ASP A 136 26.13 -6.30 -11.86
N ASP A 137 26.38 -6.03 -10.57
CA ASP A 137 26.16 -7.00 -9.50
C ASP A 137 25.57 -6.42 -8.21
N PHE A 138 25.19 -7.32 -7.31
CA PHE A 138 24.58 -6.97 -6.04
C PHE A 138 25.55 -6.26 -5.09
N ALA A 139 26.83 -6.61 -5.12
CA ALA A 139 27.83 -5.99 -4.25
C ALA A 139 28.03 -4.51 -4.64
N GLU A 140 28.10 -4.23 -5.94
CA GLU A 140 28.14 -2.88 -6.49
C GLU A 140 26.86 -2.10 -6.17
N THR A 141 25.69 -2.73 -6.29
CA THR A 141 24.42 -2.08 -5.91
C THR A 141 24.44 -1.67 -4.44
N MET A 142 24.89 -2.56 -3.56
CA MET A 142 24.97 -2.28 -2.12
C MET A 142 26.00 -1.18 -1.79
N ALA A 143 27.16 -1.18 -2.43
CA ALA A 143 28.16 -0.13 -2.26
C ALA A 143 27.62 1.23 -2.72
N THR A 144 26.98 1.27 -3.89
CA THR A 144 26.41 2.49 -4.47
C THR A 144 25.33 3.11 -3.59
N VAL A 145 24.53 2.30 -2.89
CA VAL A 145 23.53 2.78 -1.93
C VAL A 145 24.16 3.32 -0.64
N VAL A 146 25.33 2.80 -0.25
CA VAL A 146 26.03 3.22 0.98
C VAL A 146 26.82 4.51 0.78
N ASP A 147 27.37 4.74 -0.43
CA ASP A 147 28.22 5.89 -0.75
C ASP A 147 27.42 7.14 -1.21
N GLY A 148 26.13 7.00 -1.49
CA GLY A 148 25.22 8.05 -1.97
C GLY A 148 24.43 8.76 -0.87
#